data_AF-A0A1F6H301-F1
#
_entry.id   AF-A0A1F6H301-F1
#
_cell.length_a   1.000
_cell.length_b   1.000
_cell.length_c   1.000
_cell.angle_alpha   90.00
_cell.angle_beta   90.00
_cell.angle_gamma   90.00
#
_symmetry.space_group_name_H-M   'P 1'
#
loop_
_entity.id
_entity.type
_entity.pdbx_description
1 polymer ?
#
loop_
_entity_poly.entity_id
_entity_poly.type
_entity_poly.pdbx_seq_one_letter_code
_entity_poly.pdbx_strand_id
1 'polypeptide(L)'
;MNRSNLSINSLQSYATLLRRTLLKGCEIEGLLKLHESQQEMVERLTPLVKGKKLHPADGFAWGFIKEVKILRPDFKPEAARLRPRGAGVFQDFTARVIRVQEKYFPELEERPKVRWLAKFTVRKLAHYNLTRDEVAFSLIFDRLDAPKEILDYLAFHELLHKVVGLKREKGRMMAHTPEFKALERNYPDFAQMDPKITAYIQSQQTPEPR
;
A
#
# COMPACT_ATOMS: atom_id res chain seq x y z
N MET A 1 -16.98 -26.54 -5.54
CA MET A 1 -15.67 -26.43 -6.24
C MET A 1 -14.57 -26.23 -5.21
N ASN A 2 -13.80 -27.29 -4.98
CA ASN A 2 -12.82 -27.43 -3.92
C ASN A 2 -11.56 -26.62 -4.27
N ARG A 3 -11.34 -25.47 -3.61
CA ARG A 3 -10.05 -24.78 -3.71
C ARG A 3 -9.13 -25.42 -2.69
N SER A 4 -8.35 -26.36 -3.21
CA SER A 4 -7.16 -26.96 -2.66
C SER A 4 -6.48 -26.11 -1.58
N ASN A 5 -6.06 -26.79 -0.50
CA ASN A 5 -5.03 -26.40 0.45
C ASN A 5 -3.82 -25.79 -0.30
N LEU A 6 -3.87 -24.49 -0.57
CA LEU A 6 -2.71 -23.72 -0.96
C LEU A 6 -1.91 -23.55 0.31
N SER A 7 -0.92 -24.42 0.53
CA SER A 7 0.13 -24.15 1.51
C SER A 7 0.82 -22.86 1.06
N ILE A 8 0.58 -21.77 1.79
CA ILE A 8 1.17 -20.49 1.46
C ILE A 8 2.52 -20.45 2.16
N ASN A 9 3.59 -20.37 1.37
CA ASN A 9 4.95 -20.48 1.92
C ASN A 9 5.52 -19.14 2.45
N SER A 10 4.75 -18.04 2.45
CA SER A 10 5.24 -16.74 2.93
C SER A 10 4.16 -15.82 3.50
N LEU A 11 4.55 -14.94 4.43
CA LEU A 11 3.69 -13.94 5.05
C LEU A 11 3.05 -13.01 4.01
N GLN A 12 3.81 -12.54 3.02
CA GLN A 12 3.30 -11.68 1.96
C GLN A 12 2.21 -12.37 1.12
N SER A 13 2.40 -13.64 0.78
CA SER A 13 1.41 -14.39 0.03
C SER A 13 0.14 -14.61 0.86
N TYR A 14 0.28 -14.87 2.16
CA TYR A 14 -0.87 -15.06 3.05
C TYR A 14 -1.62 -13.75 3.22
N ALA A 15 -0.93 -12.65 3.54
CA ALA A 15 -1.52 -11.32 3.66
C ALA A 15 -2.24 -10.90 2.37
N THR A 16 -1.63 -11.14 1.21
CA THR A 16 -2.24 -10.83 -0.10
C THR A 16 -3.52 -11.64 -0.34
N LEU A 17 -3.50 -12.94 -0.03
CA LEU A 17 -4.70 -13.77 -0.18
C LEU A 17 -5.79 -13.36 0.81
N LEU A 18 -5.45 -13.15 2.08
CA LEU A 18 -6.38 -12.67 3.11
C LEU A 18 -7.03 -11.36 2.67
N ARG A 19 -6.22 -10.37 2.27
CA ARG A 19 -6.68 -9.09 1.72
C ARG A 19 -7.66 -9.28 0.57
N ARG A 20 -7.33 -10.13 -0.40
CA ARG A 20 -8.18 -10.39 -1.55
C ARG A 20 -9.50 -11.06 -1.15
N THR A 21 -9.48 -11.93 -0.16
CA THR A 21 -10.67 -12.63 0.35
C THR A 21 -11.58 -11.67 1.11
N LEU A 22 -11.02 -10.77 1.92
CA LEU A 22 -11.75 -9.66 2.57
C LEU A 22 -12.42 -8.76 1.54
N LEU A 23 -11.66 -8.27 0.55
CA LEU A 23 -12.17 -7.41 -0.53
C LEU A 23 -13.07 -8.14 -1.54
N LYS A 24 -13.42 -9.40 -1.32
CA LYS A 24 -14.46 -10.09 -2.08
C LYS A 24 -15.77 -10.24 -1.28
N GLY A 25 -15.78 -9.83 -0.01
CA GLY A 25 -16.89 -10.07 0.90
C GLY A 25 -17.08 -11.57 1.14
N CYS A 26 -15.99 -12.31 1.38
CA CYS A 26 -16.10 -13.71 1.76
C CYS A 26 -16.70 -13.82 3.18
N GLU A 27 -17.57 -14.80 3.37
CA GLU A 27 -18.17 -15.11 4.68
C GLU A 27 -17.10 -15.42 5.74
N ILE A 28 -17.44 -15.13 7.00
CA ILE A 28 -16.54 -15.31 8.15
C ILE A 28 -15.99 -16.75 8.24
N GLU A 29 -16.84 -17.75 7.98
CA GLU A 29 -16.48 -19.17 7.92
C GLU A 29 -15.31 -19.44 6.95
N GLY A 30 -15.33 -18.81 5.77
CA GLY A 30 -14.29 -18.98 4.76
C GLY A 30 -12.98 -18.28 5.15
N LEU A 31 -13.08 -17.13 5.82
CA LEU A 31 -11.94 -16.42 6.38
C LEU A 31 -11.28 -17.19 7.52
N LEU A 32 -12.07 -17.82 8.38
CA LEU A 32 -11.59 -18.67 9.47
C LEU A 32 -10.86 -19.90 8.94
N LYS A 33 -11.46 -20.62 7.98
CA LYS A 33 -10.80 -21.77 7.32
C LYS A 33 -9.48 -21.37 6.67
N LEU A 34 -9.46 -20.22 5.99
CA LEU A 34 -8.21 -19.68 5.45
C LEU A 34 -7.20 -19.41 6.56
N HIS A 35 -7.59 -18.73 7.65
CA HIS A 35 -6.69 -18.42 8.77
C HIS A 35 -6.15 -19.68 9.44
N GLU A 36 -7.01 -20.66 9.71
CA GLU A 36 -6.67 -21.96 10.28
C GLU A 36 -5.64 -22.70 9.42
N SER A 37 -5.86 -22.79 8.11
CA SER A 37 -4.95 -23.45 7.16
C SER A 37 -3.53 -22.86 7.11
N GLN A 38 -3.35 -21.64 7.65
CA GLN A 38 -2.06 -20.93 7.64
C GLN A 38 -1.44 -20.80 9.05
N GLN A 39 -2.09 -21.33 10.10
CA GLN A 39 -1.60 -21.18 11.49
C GLN A 39 -0.22 -21.79 11.69
N GLU A 40 0.03 -22.99 11.17
CA GLU A 40 1.33 -23.65 11.31
C GLU A 40 2.46 -22.79 10.73
N MET A 41 2.24 -22.17 9.57
CA MET A 41 3.20 -21.22 8.99
C MET A 41 3.36 -19.97 9.87
N VAL A 42 2.25 -19.40 10.36
CA VAL A 42 2.26 -18.22 11.23
C VAL A 42 3.04 -18.50 12.52
N GLU A 43 2.79 -19.61 13.18
CA GLU A 43 3.48 -20.04 14.40
C GLU A 43 4.98 -20.22 14.14
N ARG A 44 5.35 -20.91 13.06
CA ARG A 44 6.75 -21.11 12.66
C ARG A 44 7.49 -19.79 12.41
N LEU A 45 6.82 -18.79 11.84
CA LEU A 45 7.43 -17.49 11.51
C LEU A 45 7.34 -16.46 12.64
N THR A 46 6.46 -16.67 13.64
CA THR A 46 6.26 -15.76 14.77
C THR A 46 7.56 -15.42 15.54
N PRO A 47 8.45 -16.38 15.84
CA PRO A 47 9.72 -16.07 16.50
C PRO A 47 10.63 -15.15 15.68
N LEU A 48 10.63 -15.27 14.35
CA LEU A 48 11.44 -14.43 13.46
C LEU A 48 10.92 -12.99 13.41
N VAL A 49 9.61 -12.81 13.49
CA VAL A 49 8.97 -11.49 13.63
C VAL A 49 9.38 -10.86 14.96
N LYS A 50 9.22 -11.59 16.08
CA LYS A 50 9.56 -11.11 17.43
C LYS A 50 11.04 -10.75 17.55
N GLY A 51 11.91 -11.56 16.94
CA GLY A 51 13.35 -11.33 16.87
C GLY A 51 13.80 -10.39 15.75
N LYS A 52 12.87 -9.79 14.99
CA LYS A 52 13.13 -8.76 13.97
C LYS A 52 14.12 -9.17 12.87
N LYS A 53 14.11 -10.45 12.50
CA LYS A 53 14.97 -11.01 11.44
C LYS A 53 14.36 -10.93 10.05
N LEU A 54 13.22 -10.26 9.90
CA LEU A 54 12.46 -10.22 8.66
C LEU A 54 12.83 -9.04 7.76
N HIS A 55 12.66 -9.26 6.46
CA HIS A 55 12.66 -8.18 5.49
C HIS A 55 11.46 -7.23 5.76
N PRO A 56 11.56 -5.90 5.54
CA PRO A 56 10.51 -4.96 5.94
C PRO A 56 9.13 -5.30 5.37
N ALA A 57 9.10 -5.75 4.11
CA ALA A 57 7.87 -6.18 3.44
C ALA A 57 7.14 -7.31 4.18
N ASP A 58 7.87 -8.25 4.77
CA ASP A 58 7.29 -9.33 5.57
C ASP A 58 6.80 -8.81 6.93
N GLY A 59 7.48 -7.81 7.51
CA GLY A 59 7.00 -7.09 8.70
C GLY A 59 5.66 -6.38 8.44
N PHE A 60 5.53 -5.69 7.30
CA PHE A 60 4.26 -5.09 6.89
C PHE A 60 3.16 -6.13 6.66
N ALA A 61 3.48 -7.23 5.96
CA ALA A 61 2.53 -8.31 5.74
C ALA A 61 2.07 -8.95 7.05
N TRP A 62 2.99 -9.15 8.00
CA TRP A 62 2.67 -9.62 9.35
C TRP A 62 1.73 -8.66 10.08
N GLY A 63 2.04 -7.36 10.08
CA GLY A 63 1.19 -6.35 10.72
C GLY A 63 -0.22 -6.34 10.15
N PHE A 64 -0.36 -6.41 8.82
CA PHE A 64 -1.65 -6.56 8.15
C PHE A 64 -2.45 -7.77 8.67
N ILE A 65 -1.83 -8.96 8.72
CA ILE A 65 -2.47 -10.18 9.21
C ILE A 65 -2.96 -10.01 10.66
N LYS A 66 -2.16 -9.36 11.51
CA LYS A 66 -2.51 -9.12 12.92
C LYS A 66 -3.61 -8.06 13.10
N GLU A 67 -3.71 -7.09 12.20
CA GLU A 67 -4.70 -6.01 12.26
C GLU A 67 -6.11 -6.46 11.86
N VAL A 68 -6.25 -7.40 10.93
CA VAL A 68 -7.55 -7.87 10.42
C VAL A 68 -8.44 -8.51 11.51
N LYS A 69 -7.84 -9.03 12.61
CA LYS A 69 -8.53 -9.52 13.83
C LYS A 69 -9.88 -10.24 13.57
N ILE A 70 -9.86 -11.26 12.71
CA ILE A 70 -11.06 -11.99 12.24
C ILE A 70 -11.90 -12.58 13.40
N LEU A 71 -11.26 -12.89 14.54
CA LEU A 71 -11.92 -13.44 15.73
C LEU A 71 -12.67 -12.39 16.59
N ARG A 72 -12.71 -11.12 16.16
CA ARG A 72 -13.47 -10.10 16.87
C ARG A 72 -14.98 -10.31 16.70
N PRO A 73 -15.79 -10.27 17.77
CA PRO A 73 -17.25 -10.45 17.68
C PRO A 73 -17.95 -9.45 16.76
N ASP A 74 -17.38 -8.25 16.60
CA ASP A 74 -17.87 -7.18 15.75
C ASP A 74 -17.28 -7.20 14.32
N PHE A 75 -16.48 -8.22 13.98
CA PHE A 75 -15.90 -8.34 12.65
C PHE A 75 -17.01 -8.52 11.61
N LYS A 76 -17.21 -7.52 10.76
CA LYS A 76 -18.09 -7.58 9.60
C LYS A 76 -17.25 -7.62 8.33
N PRO A 77 -17.38 -8.64 7.47
CA PRO A 77 -16.79 -8.59 6.14
C PRO A 77 -17.51 -7.48 5.38
N GLU A 78 -16.92 -6.28 5.30
CA GLU A 78 -17.55 -5.17 4.60
C GLU A 78 -17.82 -5.56 3.14
N ALA A 79 -19.06 -5.36 2.68
CA ALA A 79 -19.49 -5.74 1.34
C ALA A 79 -18.65 -5.00 0.28
N ALA A 80 -17.72 -5.72 -0.35
CA ALA A 80 -16.69 -5.14 -1.19
C ALA A 80 -17.16 -4.74 -2.61
N ARG A 81 -18.40 -5.09 -2.99
CA ARG A 81 -18.86 -4.99 -4.38
C ARG A 81 -18.99 -3.57 -4.92
N LEU A 82 -19.06 -2.55 -4.05
CA LEU A 82 -19.23 -1.15 -4.44
C LEU A 82 -18.00 -0.27 -4.19
N ARG A 83 -16.86 -0.88 -3.82
CA ARG A 83 -15.66 -0.11 -3.48
C ARG A 83 -14.93 0.39 -4.73
N PRO A 84 -14.47 1.67 -4.75
CA PRO A 84 -13.52 2.13 -5.75
C PRO A 84 -12.27 1.23 -5.80
N ARG A 85 -11.61 1.14 -6.95
CA ARG A 85 -10.37 0.33 -7.09
C ARG A 85 -9.23 0.78 -6.17
N GLY A 86 -9.26 2.04 -5.72
CA GLY A 86 -8.32 2.60 -4.75
C GLY A 86 -8.63 2.29 -3.29
N ALA A 87 -9.80 1.70 -2.99
CA ALA A 87 -10.16 1.31 -1.64
C ALA A 87 -9.51 -0.03 -1.26
N GLY A 88 -8.74 0.00 -0.18
CA GLY A 88 -8.16 -1.14 0.49
C GLY A 88 -9.04 -1.66 1.62
N VAL A 89 -8.42 -2.43 2.51
CA VAL A 89 -9.07 -2.90 3.74
C VAL A 89 -9.11 -1.78 4.77
N PHE A 90 -8.02 -1.02 4.91
CA PHE A 90 -7.89 0.02 5.94
C PHE A 90 -7.75 1.43 5.37
N GLN A 91 -7.25 1.58 4.14
CA GLN A 91 -7.06 2.88 3.50
C GLN A 91 -7.89 3.02 2.21
N ASP A 92 -8.42 4.21 1.95
CA ASP A 92 -8.95 4.58 0.63
C ASP A 92 -8.04 5.63 -0.02
N PHE A 93 -7.28 5.20 -1.03
CA PHE A 93 -6.43 6.11 -1.78
C PHE A 93 -7.19 6.95 -2.79
N THR A 94 -8.43 6.58 -3.13
CA THR A 94 -9.25 7.37 -4.04
C THR A 94 -9.51 8.73 -3.43
N ALA A 95 -10.15 8.77 -2.26
CA ALA A 95 -10.40 10.01 -1.52
C ALA A 95 -9.12 10.83 -1.26
N ARG A 96 -8.00 10.15 -1.04
CA ARG A 96 -6.70 10.81 -0.84
C ARG A 96 -6.20 11.52 -2.09
N VAL A 97 -6.15 10.82 -3.23
CA VAL A 97 -5.70 11.39 -4.50
C VAL A 97 -6.61 12.56 -4.91
N ILE A 98 -7.92 12.45 -4.65
CA ILE A 98 -8.88 13.55 -4.85
C ILE A 98 -8.46 14.80 -4.09
N ARG A 99 -8.31 14.68 -2.76
CA ARG A 99 -7.93 15.80 -1.90
C ARG A 99 -6.61 16.43 -2.31
N VAL A 100 -5.62 15.60 -2.67
CA VAL A 100 -4.29 16.08 -3.06
C VAL A 100 -4.33 16.79 -4.43
N GLN A 101 -5.08 16.25 -5.39
CA GLN A 101 -5.31 16.91 -6.68
C GLN A 101 -5.97 18.28 -6.47
N GLU A 102 -7.08 18.35 -5.74
CA GLU A 102 -7.80 19.61 -5.49
C GLU A 102 -6.92 20.68 -4.82
N LYS A 103 -6.00 20.27 -3.95
CA LYS A 103 -5.11 21.18 -3.23
C LYS A 103 -3.94 21.69 -4.08
N TYR A 104 -3.30 20.82 -4.85
CA TYR A 104 -2.02 21.13 -5.50
C TYR A 104 -2.08 21.24 -7.01
N PHE A 105 -3.12 20.69 -7.64
CA PHE A 105 -3.31 20.62 -9.09
C PHE A 105 -4.79 20.89 -9.45
N PRO A 106 -5.39 22.01 -9.02
CA PRO A 106 -6.80 22.31 -9.29
C PRO A 106 -7.13 22.43 -10.78
N GLU A 107 -6.13 22.71 -11.61
CA GLU A 107 -6.23 22.78 -13.07
C GLU A 107 -6.28 21.40 -13.76
N LEU A 108 -6.01 20.32 -13.02
CA LEU A 108 -6.05 18.97 -13.59
C LEU A 108 -7.51 18.53 -13.78
N GLU A 109 -8.01 18.63 -15.02
CA GLU A 109 -9.39 18.28 -15.36
C GLU A 109 -9.69 16.77 -15.24
N GLU A 110 -8.78 15.93 -15.74
CA GLU A 110 -8.93 14.48 -15.71
C GLU A 110 -8.11 13.83 -14.59
N ARG A 111 -8.78 13.10 -13.71
CA ARG A 111 -8.13 12.39 -12.60
C ARG A 111 -7.64 11.00 -13.02
N PRO A 112 -6.39 10.61 -12.68
CA PRO A 112 -5.94 9.25 -12.89
C PRO A 112 -6.74 8.25 -12.05
N LYS A 113 -6.92 7.03 -12.56
CA LYS A 113 -7.52 5.95 -11.78
C LYS A 113 -6.59 5.60 -10.62
N VAL A 114 -7.17 5.29 -9.48
CA VAL A 114 -6.40 4.89 -8.28
C VAL A 114 -6.49 3.39 -8.07
N ARG A 115 -5.35 2.76 -7.78
CA ARG A 115 -5.30 1.32 -7.50
C ARG A 115 -4.23 0.96 -6.47
N TRP A 116 -4.25 -0.30 -6.07
CA TRP A 116 -3.19 -0.93 -5.31
C TRP A 116 -2.24 -1.71 -6.23
N LEU A 117 -0.96 -1.70 -5.90
CA LEU A 117 0.01 -2.69 -6.36
C LEU A 117 -0.38 -4.07 -5.82
N ALA A 118 0.07 -5.12 -6.51
CA ALA A 118 -0.26 -6.49 -6.14
C ALA A 118 0.57 -7.06 -4.97
N LYS A 119 1.54 -6.30 -4.44
CA LYS A 119 2.54 -6.80 -3.48
C LYS A 119 2.83 -5.78 -2.38
N PHE A 120 3.24 -6.30 -1.22
CA PHE A 120 3.87 -5.53 -0.14
C PHE A 120 5.31 -5.23 -0.55
N THR A 121 5.56 -4.11 -1.22
CA THR A 121 6.91 -3.75 -1.69
C THR A 121 7.38 -2.46 -1.03
N VAL A 122 8.64 -2.46 -0.61
CA VAL A 122 9.34 -1.27 -0.08
C VAL A 122 10.29 -0.63 -1.09
N ARG A 123 10.45 -1.27 -2.27
CA ARG A 123 11.28 -0.75 -3.37
C ARG A 123 10.54 0.21 -4.30
N LYS A 124 9.20 0.07 -4.36
CA LYS A 124 8.32 0.92 -5.19
C LYS A 124 7.07 1.22 -4.38
N LEU A 125 7.04 2.39 -3.75
CA LEU A 125 6.01 2.78 -2.79
C LEU A 125 4.74 3.28 -3.48
N ALA A 126 4.93 4.04 -4.55
CA ALA A 126 3.89 4.41 -5.49
C ALA A 126 4.47 4.47 -6.91
N HIS A 127 3.60 4.56 -7.92
CA HIS A 127 3.99 4.99 -9.26
C HIS A 127 2.75 5.49 -10.03
N TYR A 128 2.97 6.45 -10.92
CA TYR A 128 2.08 6.80 -12.00
C TYR A 128 2.38 5.99 -13.27
N ASN A 129 1.34 5.55 -13.96
CA ASN A 129 1.42 4.88 -15.25
C ASN A 129 0.76 5.74 -16.32
N LEU A 130 1.57 6.33 -17.21
CA LEU A 130 1.11 7.19 -18.28
C LEU A 130 0.14 6.50 -19.25
N THR A 131 0.44 5.27 -19.67
CA THR A 131 -0.36 4.54 -20.68
C THR A 131 -1.78 4.23 -20.20
N ARG A 132 -1.94 4.00 -18.89
CA ARG A 132 -3.24 3.60 -18.32
C ARG A 132 -3.94 4.74 -17.57
N ASP A 133 -3.23 5.87 -17.40
CA ASP A 133 -3.60 6.98 -16.52
C ASP A 133 -3.97 6.48 -15.12
N GLU A 134 -2.99 5.85 -14.44
CA GLU A 134 -3.21 5.20 -13.14
C GLU A 134 -2.15 5.58 -12.11
N VAL A 135 -2.57 5.98 -10.91
CA VAL A 135 -1.72 6.05 -9.72
C VAL A 135 -1.89 4.76 -8.92
N ALA A 136 -0.78 4.11 -8.57
CA ALA A 136 -0.81 2.86 -7.83
C ALA A 136 0.11 2.88 -6.61
N PHE A 137 -0.41 2.45 -5.46
CA PHE A 137 0.30 2.43 -4.17
C PHE A 137 0.64 1.01 -3.71
N SER A 138 1.75 0.86 -2.99
CA SER A 138 2.18 -0.41 -2.39
C SER A 138 1.22 -0.89 -1.30
N LEU A 139 1.07 -2.21 -1.16
CA LEU A 139 0.23 -2.81 -0.11
C LEU A 139 0.75 -2.54 1.31
N ILE A 140 2.01 -2.12 1.48
CA ILE A 140 2.56 -1.77 2.81
C ILE A 140 1.81 -0.62 3.49
N PHE A 141 1.01 0.13 2.72
CA PHE A 141 0.20 1.22 3.20
C PHE A 141 -1.26 0.82 3.49
N ASP A 142 -1.70 -0.40 3.17
CA ASP A 142 -3.05 -0.85 3.53
C ASP A 142 -3.07 -1.27 4.99
N ARG A 143 -3.00 -0.29 5.89
CA ARG A 143 -2.92 -0.46 7.34
C ARG A 143 -3.62 0.68 8.07
N LEU A 144 -4.03 0.45 9.31
CA LEU A 144 -4.69 1.49 10.12
C LEU A 144 -3.74 2.64 10.50
N ASP A 145 -2.48 2.32 10.74
CA ASP A 145 -1.43 3.22 11.26
C ASP A 145 -0.60 3.91 10.16
N ALA A 146 -0.97 3.75 8.88
CA ALA A 146 -0.20 4.32 7.77
C ALA A 146 -0.10 5.87 7.87
N PRO A 147 1.11 6.46 7.89
CA PRO A 147 1.28 7.89 8.12
C PRO A 147 0.65 8.74 7.02
N LYS A 148 -0.35 9.55 7.37
CA LYS A 148 -1.14 10.33 6.40
C LYS A 148 -0.26 11.29 5.57
N GLU A 149 0.77 11.87 6.19
CA GLU A 149 1.70 12.78 5.53
C GLU A 149 2.50 12.11 4.40
N ILE A 150 3.01 10.89 4.63
CA ILE A 150 3.72 10.11 3.62
C ILE A 150 2.79 9.78 2.47
N LEU A 151 1.56 9.37 2.78
CA LEU A 151 0.58 9.00 1.77
C LEU A 151 0.16 10.19 0.90
N ASP A 152 0.01 11.38 1.49
CA ASP A 152 -0.29 12.61 0.75
C ASP A 152 0.88 13.04 -0.14
N TYR A 153 2.11 12.92 0.37
CA TYR A 153 3.30 13.21 -0.43
C TYR A 153 3.45 12.25 -1.62
N LEU A 154 3.26 10.94 -1.41
CA LEU A 154 3.29 9.98 -2.50
C LEU A 154 2.20 10.27 -3.54
N ALA A 155 0.97 10.59 -3.11
CA ALA A 155 -0.09 10.99 -4.03
C ALA A 155 0.29 12.25 -4.83
N PHE A 156 0.89 13.24 -4.18
CA PHE A 156 1.37 14.46 -4.82
C PHE A 156 2.46 14.14 -5.86
N HIS A 157 3.46 13.35 -5.49
CA HIS A 157 4.56 12.93 -6.38
C HIS A 157 4.03 12.24 -7.63
N GLU A 158 3.07 11.32 -7.48
CA GLU A 158 2.50 10.60 -8.62
C GLU A 158 1.59 11.47 -9.49
N LEU A 159 0.85 12.42 -8.90
CA LEU A 159 0.10 13.41 -9.68
C LEU A 159 1.03 14.37 -10.43
N LEU A 160 2.16 14.74 -9.83
CA LEU A 160 3.16 15.57 -10.48
C LEU A 160 3.73 14.91 -11.74
N HIS A 161 3.91 13.58 -11.73
CA HIS A 161 4.28 12.84 -12.95
C HIS A 161 3.24 12.98 -14.06
N LYS A 162 1.95 13.03 -13.72
CA LYS A 162 0.88 13.28 -14.70
C LYS A 162 0.97 14.70 -15.26
N VAL A 163 1.17 15.70 -14.40
CA VAL A 163 1.22 17.11 -14.78
C VAL A 163 2.43 17.42 -15.67
N VAL A 164 3.62 16.97 -15.26
CA VAL A 164 4.88 17.27 -15.98
C VAL A 164 5.05 16.35 -17.21
N GLY A 165 4.54 15.13 -17.14
CA GLY A 165 4.72 14.11 -18.16
C GLY A 165 6.16 13.62 -18.29
N LEU A 166 6.46 12.97 -19.41
CA LEU A 166 7.80 12.50 -19.75
C LEU A 166 8.44 13.44 -20.77
N LYS A 167 9.70 13.84 -20.53
CA LYS A 167 10.46 14.66 -21.48
C LYS A 167 11.58 13.86 -22.12
N ARG A 168 11.86 14.13 -23.39
CA ARG A 168 12.97 13.49 -24.11
C ARG A 168 14.24 14.29 -23.89
N GLU A 169 15.22 13.68 -23.21
CA GLU A 169 16.52 14.28 -22.94
C GLU A 169 17.62 13.34 -23.42
N LYS A 170 18.51 13.81 -24.30
CA LYS A 170 19.61 13.02 -24.89
C LYS A 170 19.16 11.65 -25.44
N GLY A 171 17.99 11.61 -26.09
CA GLY A 171 17.42 10.40 -26.68
C GLY A 171 16.70 9.45 -25.71
N ARG A 172 16.69 9.73 -24.40
CA ARG A 172 16.00 8.93 -23.37
C ARG A 172 14.77 9.67 -22.84
N MET A 173 13.73 8.92 -22.45
CA MET A 173 12.57 9.48 -21.77
C MET A 173 12.88 9.64 -20.27
N MET A 174 12.72 10.86 -19.75
CA MET A 174 13.03 11.23 -18.38
C MET A 174 11.77 11.74 -17.68
N ALA A 175 11.46 11.19 -16.52
CA ALA A 175 10.34 11.63 -15.67
C ALA A 175 10.80 12.69 -14.66
N HIS A 176 11.90 12.43 -13.95
CA HIS A 176 12.46 13.32 -12.93
C HIS A 176 13.45 14.35 -13.50
N THR A 177 12.96 15.18 -14.43
CA THR A 177 13.72 16.31 -15.01
C THR A 177 14.03 17.39 -13.96
N PRO A 178 14.93 18.36 -14.24
CA PRO A 178 15.15 19.50 -13.33
C PRO A 178 13.87 20.26 -13.00
N GLU A 179 12.96 20.42 -13.97
CA GLU A 179 11.65 21.04 -13.77
C GLU A 179 10.77 20.25 -12.80
N PHE A 180 10.70 18.92 -12.98
CA PHE A 180 10.00 18.05 -12.04
C PHE A 180 10.52 18.26 -10.62
N LYS A 181 11.85 18.23 -10.43
CA LYS A 181 12.48 18.40 -9.12
C LYS A 181 12.23 19.78 -8.52
N ALA A 182 12.14 20.83 -9.35
CA ALA A 182 11.83 22.17 -8.89
C ALA A 182 10.37 22.26 -8.38
N LEU A 183 9.43 21.69 -9.13
CA LEU A 183 8.02 21.63 -8.74
C LEU A 183 7.80 20.74 -7.51
N GLU A 184 8.51 19.63 -7.42
CA GLU A 184 8.42 18.71 -6.29
C GLU A 184 8.82 19.37 -4.97
N ARG A 185 9.84 20.24 -4.99
CA ARG A 185 10.30 21.02 -3.82
C ARG A 185 9.26 21.99 -3.28
N ASN A 186 8.19 22.29 -4.03
CA ASN A 186 7.09 23.13 -3.55
C ASN A 186 6.16 22.37 -2.59
N TYR A 187 6.32 21.05 -2.43
CA TYR A 187 5.56 20.30 -1.45
C TYR A 187 5.95 20.73 -0.02
N PRO A 188 4.98 20.98 0.89
CA PRO A 188 5.27 21.30 2.27
C PRO A 188 6.12 20.21 2.95
N ASP A 189 7.16 20.63 3.67
CA ASP A 189 8.09 19.71 4.35
C ASP A 189 8.80 18.70 3.43
N PHE A 190 8.94 19.00 2.12
CA PHE A 190 9.60 18.13 1.14
C PHE A 190 10.92 17.51 1.65
N ALA A 191 11.78 18.33 2.25
CA ALA A 191 13.09 17.89 2.77
C ALA A 191 12.99 16.81 3.86
N GLN A 192 11.85 16.71 4.55
CA GLN A 192 11.62 15.72 5.60
C GLN A 192 10.95 14.44 5.08
N MET A 193 10.39 14.44 3.86
CA MET A 193 9.58 13.32 3.37
C MET A 193 10.40 12.05 3.15
N ASP A 194 11.56 12.16 2.48
CA ASP A 194 12.45 11.01 2.28
C ASP A 194 12.92 10.40 3.61
N PRO A 195 13.45 11.17 4.58
CA PRO A 195 13.77 10.65 5.92
C PRO A 195 12.59 9.96 6.60
N LYS A 196 11.39 10.55 6.56
CA LYS A 196 10.17 9.98 7.17
C LYS A 196 9.77 8.66 6.51
N ILE A 197 9.86 8.57 5.18
CA ILE A 197 9.61 7.34 4.42
C ILE A 197 10.60 6.25 4.81
N THR A 198 11.89 6.58 4.86
CA THR A 198 12.94 5.64 5.26
C THR A 198 12.71 5.14 6.68
N ALA A 199 12.41 6.03 7.63
CA ALA A 199 12.10 5.67 9.01
C ALA A 199 10.85 4.78 9.11
N TYR A 200 9.79 5.06 8.34
CA TYR A 200 8.58 4.24 8.30
C TYR A 200 8.86 2.82 7.78
N ILE A 201 9.70 2.68 6.75
CA ILE A 201 10.07 1.36 6.23
C ILE A 201 10.93 0.61 7.26
N GLN A 202 11.86 1.29 7.92
CA GLN A 202 12.77 0.71 8.91
C GLN A 202 12.05 0.35 10.21
N SER A 203 10.99 1.05 10.61
CA SER A 203 10.22 0.74 11.83
C SER A 203 9.58 -0.65 11.79
N GLN A 204 9.35 -1.19 10.59
CA GLN A 204 8.89 -2.58 10.45
C GLN A 204 9.99 -3.62 10.70
N GLN A 205 11.23 -3.16 10.91
CA GLN A 205 12.38 -3.97 11.28
C GLN A 205 12.89 -3.70 12.70
N THR A 206 12.59 -2.56 13.34
CA THR A 206 13.19 -2.15 14.64
C THR A 206 12.13 -1.62 15.61
N PRO A 207 12.22 -1.83 16.95
CA PRO A 207 11.16 -1.41 17.86
C PRO A 207 11.26 0.10 18.14
N GLU A 208 10.12 0.72 18.51
CA GLU A 208 10.14 1.99 19.25
C GLU A 208 11.01 1.85 20.51
N PRO A 209 11.69 2.93 20.93
CA PRO A 209 12.45 2.91 22.17
C PRO A 209 11.52 2.63 23.35
N ARG A 210 11.99 1.74 24.22
CA ARG A 210 11.33 1.35 25.46
C ARG A 210 11.34 2.51 26.46
#